data_AF-A0AAI9TB68-F1
#
_entry.id   AF-A0AAI9TB68-F1
#
_cell.length_a   1.000
_cell.length_b   1.000
_cell.length_c   1.000
_cell.angle_alpha   90.00
_cell.angle_beta   90.00
_cell.angle_gamma   90.00
#
_symmetry.space_group_name_H-M   'P 1'
#
loop_
_entity.id
_entity.type
_entity.pdbx_description
1 polymer ?
#
loop_
_entity_poly.entity_id
_entity_poly.type
_entity_poly.pdbx_seq_one_letter_code
_entity_poly.pdbx_strand_id
1 'polypeptide(L)'
;MDDDDHVLRPWFPKGLDPGDKVTLDMPTGSEWVIDRLVNKHSYQCADRSLDSYACVLFECHNAAGRQQAFMRIYAQVPHTCYEDADRATRAREATEFTPPELKAFKFLK
;
A
#
# COMPACT_ATOMS: atom_id res chain seq x y z
N MET A 1 -22.84 15.37 20.13
CA MET A 1 -22.21 15.73 18.86
C MET A 1 -20.74 15.56 19.10
N ASP A 2 -20.17 14.56 18.44
CA ASP A 2 -18.76 14.41 18.06
C ASP A 2 -18.64 12.92 17.68
N ASP A 3 -19.31 12.59 16.57
CA ASP A 3 -18.96 11.44 15.75
C ASP A 3 -17.54 11.71 15.26
N ASP A 4 -16.55 11.33 16.08
CA ASP A 4 -15.17 11.18 15.65
C ASP A 4 -15.11 9.94 14.76
N ASP A 5 -15.74 10.07 13.58
CA ASP A 5 -15.36 9.31 12.42
C ASP A 5 -13.91 9.71 12.19
N HIS A 6 -12.99 8.96 12.80
CA HIS A 6 -11.60 8.90 12.37
C HIS A 6 -11.66 8.48 10.91
N VAL A 7 -11.85 9.47 10.03
CA VAL A 7 -11.80 9.33 8.59
C VAL A 7 -10.44 8.70 8.35
N LEU A 8 -10.43 7.39 8.13
CA LEU A 8 -9.22 6.66 7.79
C LEU A 8 -8.68 7.39 6.57
N ARG A 9 -7.61 8.17 6.76
CA ARG A 9 -7.04 8.99 5.69
C ARG A 9 -6.81 8.02 4.53
N PRO A 10 -7.36 8.27 3.33
CA PRO A 10 -7.17 7.37 2.22
C PRO A 10 -5.70 7.45 1.81
N TRP A 11 -4.88 6.58 2.40
CA TRP A 11 -3.45 6.47 2.11
C TRP A 11 -3.20 5.97 0.69
N PHE A 12 -4.18 5.30 0.11
CA PHE A 12 -4.14 4.73 -1.22
C PHE A 12 -4.87 5.64 -2.22
N PRO A 13 -4.34 5.74 -3.45
CA PRO A 13 -5.03 6.47 -4.52
C PRO A 13 -6.36 5.79 -4.87
N LYS A 14 -7.25 6.55 -5.53
CA LYS A 14 -8.43 5.98 -6.20
C LYS A 14 -7.97 5.06 -7.34
N GLY A 15 -8.80 4.10 -7.73
CA GLY A 15 -8.45 3.12 -8.77
C GLY A 15 -7.85 1.82 -8.21
N LEU A 16 -8.24 1.45 -6.99
CA LEU A 16 -7.89 0.20 -6.32
C LEU A 16 -9.16 -0.51 -5.80
N ASP A 17 -10.26 -0.33 -6.51
CA ASP A 17 -11.56 -0.91 -6.21
C ASP A 17 -11.74 -2.24 -6.98
N PRO A 18 -12.65 -3.13 -6.51
CA PRO A 18 -13.01 -4.32 -7.27
C PRO A 18 -13.41 -4.00 -8.71
N GLY A 19 -12.80 -4.69 -9.66
CA GLY A 19 -12.95 -4.47 -11.11
C GLY A 19 -11.88 -3.59 -11.73
N ASP A 20 -11.10 -2.84 -10.94
CA ASP A 20 -10.00 -2.03 -11.46
C ASP A 20 -8.85 -2.90 -11.95
N LYS A 21 -8.12 -2.37 -12.94
CA LYS A 21 -6.95 -3.02 -13.53
C LYS A 21 -5.66 -2.44 -12.95
N VAL A 22 -4.75 -3.34 -12.58
CA VAL A 22 -3.39 -3.03 -12.15
C VAL A 22 -2.41 -3.61 -13.15
N THR A 23 -1.59 -2.73 -13.73
CA THR A 23 -0.49 -3.12 -14.62
C THR A 23 0.81 -3.12 -13.84
N LEU A 24 1.57 -4.21 -13.93
CA LEU A 24 2.90 -4.34 -13.36
C LEU A 24 3.89 -4.46 -14.51
N ASP A 25 4.81 -3.50 -14.63
CA ASP A 25 5.77 -3.46 -15.73
C ASP A 25 6.99 -4.38 -15.50
N MET A 26 7.25 -4.79 -14.25
CA MET A 26 8.42 -5.57 -13.86
C MET A 26 8.05 -6.76 -12.95
N PRO A 27 8.85 -7.86 -12.98
CA PRO A 27 9.98 -8.12 -13.86
C PRO A 27 9.57 -8.50 -15.30
N THR A 28 8.30 -8.84 -15.52
CA THR A 28 7.70 -9.04 -16.84
C THR A 28 6.32 -8.39 -16.80
N GLY A 29 5.99 -7.64 -17.86
CA GLY A 29 4.72 -6.95 -17.99
C GLY A 29 3.54 -7.89 -17.72
N SER A 30 2.66 -7.53 -16.77
CA SER A 30 1.44 -8.28 -16.47
C SER A 30 0.30 -7.37 -16.09
N GLU A 31 -0.92 -7.78 -16.43
CA GLU A 31 -2.14 -7.06 -16.10
C GLU A 31 -3.01 -7.94 -15.18
N TRP A 32 -3.49 -7.34 -14.11
CA TRP A 32 -4.28 -8.00 -13.08
C TRP A 32 -5.56 -7.21 -12.84
N VAL A 33 -6.68 -7.90 -12.65
CA VAL A 33 -7.95 -7.31 -12.24
C VAL A 33 -8.15 -7.57 -10.76
N ILE A 34 -8.52 -6.53 -10.00
CA ILE A 34 -8.84 -6.65 -8.58
C ILE A 34 -10.19 -7.34 -8.43
N ASP A 35 -10.25 -8.49 -7.77
CA ASP A 35 -11.50 -9.20 -7.52
C ASP A 35 -12.17 -8.68 -6.25
N ARG A 36 -11.39 -8.58 -5.16
CA ARG A 36 -11.89 -8.09 -3.87
C ARG A 36 -10.77 -7.61 -2.96
N LEU A 37 -11.18 -6.75 -2.02
CA LEU A 37 -10.37 -6.37 -0.88
C LEU A 37 -10.36 -7.49 0.17
N VAL A 38 -9.16 -7.92 0.57
CA VAL A 38 -8.96 -8.97 1.58
C VAL A 38 -8.66 -8.37 2.95
N ASN A 39 -7.75 -7.39 3.01
CA ASN A 39 -7.31 -6.79 4.28
C ASN A 39 -6.78 -5.37 4.05
N LYS A 40 -6.99 -4.48 5.04
CA LYS A 40 -6.32 -3.19 5.18
C LYS A 40 -5.63 -3.13 6.53
N HIS A 41 -4.38 -2.72 6.53
CA HIS A 41 -3.60 -2.51 7.74
C HIS A 41 -2.89 -1.17 7.67
N SER A 42 -2.81 -0.47 8.80
CA SER A 42 -2.05 0.76 8.92
C SER A 42 -1.28 0.72 10.23
N TYR A 43 0.00 1.06 10.13
CA TYR A 43 0.93 1.18 11.24
C TYR A 43 1.59 2.55 11.17
N GLN A 44 1.34 3.38 12.17
CA GLN A 44 2.01 4.66 12.35
C GLN A 44 2.71 4.66 13.70
N CYS A 45 3.96 5.13 13.72
CA CYS A 45 4.74 5.26 14.94
C CYS A 45 5.18 6.71 15.12
N ALA A 46 5.37 7.15 16.36
CA ALA A 46 6.02 8.41 16.67
C ALA A 46 7.56 8.30 16.59
N ASP A 47 8.10 7.10 16.79
CA ASP A 47 9.52 6.83 16.71
C ASP A 47 9.99 6.80 15.25
N ARG A 48 10.90 7.72 14.90
CA ARG A 48 11.48 7.85 13.56
C ARG A 48 12.42 6.72 13.18
N SER A 49 12.85 5.91 14.15
CA SER A 49 13.65 4.71 13.88
C SER A 49 12.82 3.55 13.34
N LEU A 50 11.49 3.63 13.44
CA LEU A 50 10.54 2.65 12.91
C LEU A 50 9.80 3.24 11.71
N ASP A 51 9.63 2.45 10.66
CA ASP A 51 8.89 2.89 9.48
C ASP A 51 7.38 2.93 9.75
N SER A 52 6.74 4.03 9.34
CA SER A 52 5.29 4.15 9.32
C SER A 52 4.76 3.78 7.91
N TYR A 53 3.80 2.87 7.83
CA TYR A 53 3.25 2.40 6.57
C TYR A 53 1.77 2.03 6.66
N ALA A 54 1.09 2.06 5.52
CA ALA A 54 -0.19 1.42 5.30
C ALA A 54 -0.02 0.32 4.25
N CYS A 55 -0.74 -0.78 4.40
CA CYS A 55 -0.81 -1.80 3.37
C CYS A 55 -2.24 -2.25 3.13
N VAL A 56 -2.50 -2.63 1.88
CA VAL A 56 -3.77 -3.20 1.44
C VAL A 56 -3.48 -4.49 0.69
N LEU A 57 -4.27 -5.52 0.98
CA LEU A 57 -4.18 -6.82 0.35
C LEU A 57 -5.43 -7.07 -0.48
N PHE A 58 -5.22 -7.43 -1.73
CA PHE A 58 -6.26 -7.78 -2.69
C PHE A 58 -6.12 -9.24 -3.13
N GLU A 59 -7.26 -9.82 -3.48
CA GLU A 59 -7.31 -10.99 -4.35
C GLU A 59 -7.50 -10.48 -5.77
N CYS A 60 -6.69 -10.98 -6.70
CA CYS A 60 -6.69 -10.56 -8.09
C CYS A 60 -6.60 -11.78 -9.02
N HIS A 61 -7.01 -11.60 -10.27
CA HIS A 61 -6.74 -12.54 -11.35
C HIS A 61 -6.04 -11.88 -12.52
N ASN A 62 -5.22 -12.65 -13.24
CA ASN A 62 -4.53 -12.17 -14.43
C ASN A 62 -5.54 -11.93 -15.57
N ALA A 63 -5.49 -10.76 -16.22
CA ALA A 63 -6.41 -10.39 -17.29
C ALA A 63 -6.27 -11.26 -18.56
N ALA A 64 -5.09 -11.81 -18.81
CA ALA A 64 -4.78 -12.67 -19.97
C ALA A 64 -4.97 -14.17 -19.68
N GLY A 65 -5.32 -14.56 -18.46
CA GLY A 65 -5.45 -15.96 -18.04
C GLY A 65 -6.50 -16.18 -16.94
N ARG A 66 -6.44 -17.32 -16.25
CA ARG A 66 -7.25 -17.59 -15.04
C ARG A 66 -6.39 -17.82 -13.79
N GLN A 67 -5.18 -17.26 -13.79
CA GLN A 67 -4.33 -17.34 -12.61
C GLN A 67 -4.83 -16.38 -11.55
N GLN A 68 -5.03 -16.88 -10.34
CA GLN A 68 -5.35 -16.08 -9.17
C GLN A 68 -4.07 -15.76 -8.40
N ALA A 69 -4.02 -14.59 -7.79
CA ALA A 69 -2.92 -14.14 -6.96
C ALA A 69 -3.41 -13.22 -5.84
N PHE A 70 -2.62 -13.13 -4.78
CA PHE A 70 -2.77 -12.09 -3.77
C PHE A 70 -1.80 -10.95 -4.06
N MET A 71 -2.30 -9.73 -4.16
CA MET A 71 -1.49 -8.54 -4.40
C MET A 71 -1.53 -7.63 -3.17
N ARG A 72 -0.36 -7.36 -2.58
CA ARG A 72 -0.23 -6.42 -1.46
C ARG A 72 0.42 -5.13 -1.94
N ILE A 73 -0.25 -4.01 -1.72
CA ILE A 73 0.28 -2.68 -2.00
C ILE A 73 0.68 -2.04 -0.68
N TYR A 74 1.90 -1.52 -0.63
CA TYR A 74 2.45 -0.77 0.50
C TYR A 74 2.51 0.72 0.15
N ALA A 75 2.02 1.56 1.04
CA ALA A 75 2.18 3.01 0.99
C ALA A 75 2.96 3.44 2.24
N GLN A 76 4.08 4.13 2.06
CA GLN A 76 4.76 4.76 3.19
C GLN A 76 3.94 5.99 3.63
N VAL A 77 3.71 6.10 4.93
CA VAL A 77 2.88 7.18 5.51
C VAL A 77 3.70 7.95 6.54
N PRO A 78 3.33 9.21 6.85
CA PRO A 78 4.03 9.98 7.86
C PRO A 78 3.88 9.38 9.26
N HIS A 79 4.91 9.56 10.09
CA HIS A 79 4.87 9.32 11.53
C HIS A 79 3.79 10.16 12.22
N THR A 80 3.26 9.67 13.34
CA THR A 80 2.08 10.22 14.03
C THR A 80 2.24 11.68 14.46
N CYS A 81 3.47 12.18 14.63
CA CYS A 81 3.74 13.58 15.02
C CYS A 81 3.79 14.56 13.82
N TYR A 82 3.59 14.08 12.59
CA TYR A 82 3.74 14.87 11.36
C TYR A 82 2.49 14.83 10.46
N GLU A 83 1.35 14.44 11.02
CA GLU A 83 0.10 14.32 10.27
C GLU A 83 -0.41 15.67 9.73
N ASP A 84 -0.08 16.77 10.43
CA ASP A 84 -0.43 18.15 10.10
C ASP A 84 0.69 18.90 9.36
N ALA A 85 1.83 18.25 9.13
CA ALA A 85 2.91 18.84 8.38
C ALA A 85 2.51 19.06 6.90
N ASP A 86 3.11 20.06 6.26
CA ASP A 86 2.86 20.35 4.86
C ASP A 86 3.20 19.12 3.96
N ARG A 87 2.66 19.10 2.75
CA ARG A 87 2.80 17.96 1.82
C ARG A 87 4.27 17.63 1.51
N ALA A 88 5.14 18.63 1.38
CA ALA A 88 6.55 18.41 1.06
C ALA A 88 7.28 17.79 2.26
N THR A 89 6.97 18.24 3.48
CA THR A 89 7.50 17.64 4.71
C THR A 89 7.04 16.19 4.87
N ARG A 90 5.76 15.89 4.63
CA ARG A 90 5.23 14.51 4.68
C ARG A 90 5.85 13.58 3.63
N ALA A 91 6.05 14.05 2.41
CA ALA A 91 6.69 13.28 1.35
C ALA A 91 8.17 12.99 1.65
N ARG A 92 8.86 13.91 2.33
CA ARG A 92 10.27 13.75 2.70
C ARG A 92 10.50 12.75 3.84
N GLU A 93 9.54 12.58 4.74
CA GLU A 93 9.62 11.54 5.79
C GLU A 93 9.36 10.13 5.22
N ALA A 94 8.75 10.05 4.03
CA ALA A 94 8.36 8.80 3.38
C ALA A 94 9.41 8.29 2.38
N THR A 95 10.67 8.11 2.80
CA THR A 95 11.79 7.88 1.86
C THR A 95 12.47 6.52 1.89
N GLU A 96 12.27 5.68 2.90
CA GLU A 96 13.15 4.51 3.11
C GLU A 96 12.46 3.17 3.43
N PHE A 97 11.13 3.12 3.53
CA PHE A 97 10.47 1.86 3.88
C PHE A 97 10.63 0.82 2.77
N THR A 98 11.36 -0.26 3.06
CA THR A 98 11.43 -1.44 2.21
C THR A 98 10.70 -2.60 2.90
N PRO A 99 9.55 -3.05 2.38
CA PRO A 99 8.79 -4.11 3.02
C PRO A 99 9.62 -5.41 3.10
N PRO A 100 9.49 -6.18 4.18
CA PRO A 100 10.28 -7.39 4.40
C PRO A 100 10.06 -8.43 3.28
N GLU A 101 8.88 -8.47 2.68
CA GLU A 101 8.58 -9.35 1.55
C GLU A 101 9.40 -8.99 0.31
N LEU A 102 9.62 -7.70 0.06
CA LEU A 102 10.47 -7.25 -1.05
C LEU A 102 11.95 -7.53 -0.77
N LYS A 103 12.38 -7.42 0.49
CA LYS A 103 13.72 -7.88 0.89
C LYS A 103 13.87 -9.38 0.61
N ALA A 104 12.92 -10.21 1.04
CA ALA A 104 12.93 -11.65 0.83
C ALA A 104 12.95 -12.03 -0.66
N PHE A 105 12.17 -11.33 -1.50
CA PHE A 105 12.16 -11.55 -2.95
C PHE A 105 13.54 -11.37 -3.60
N LYS A 106 14.34 -10.38 -3.17
CA LYS A 106 15.70 -10.18 -3.69
C LYS A 106 16.64 -11.37 -3.44
N PHE A 107 16.34 -12.21 -2.45
CA PHE A 107 17.16 -13.37 -2.08
C PHE A 107 16.64 -14.70 -2.65
N LEU A 108 15.48 -14.71 -3.30
CA LEU A 108 14.96 -15.85 -4.06
C LEU A 108 15.60 -15.81 -5.46
N LYS A 109 16.71 -16.53 -5.62
CA LYS A 109 17.37 -16.80 -6.91
C LYS A 109 16.72 -17.99 -7.62
#